data_AF-A0A2T4TYP5-F1
#
_entry.id   AF-A0A2T4TYP5-F1
#
_cell.length_a   1.000
_cell.length_b   1.000
_cell.length_c   1.000
_cell.angle_alpha   90.00
_cell.angle_beta   90.00
_cell.angle_gamma   90.00
#
_symmetry.space_group_name_H-M   'P 1'
#
loop_
_entity.id
_entity.type
_entity.pdbx_description
1 polymer ?
#
loop_
_entity_poly.entity_id
_entity_poly.type
_entity_poly.pdbx_seq_one_letter_code
_entity_poly.pdbx_strand_id
1 'polypeptide(L)'
;MMRFVVTGEWTQNRLLRLIILWFLIYSAGLWLTNTLLFLNQMGLRYESVVAFYRGSETQYLLPRSYKVLLEISHFHLLAMGIFILTLSHLVLFVPLTPRVKYWLIHLTFLSAISDEAAGWLTRFVHPLFAYYKIGAFVLLQTTMAVLIIAVLLAVRLKARSAYTEDV
;
A
#
# COMPACT_ATOMS: atom_id res chain seq x y z
N MET A 1 -35.17 1.44 28.70
CA MET A 1 -34.76 0.77 27.44
C MET A 1 -33.24 0.69 27.43
N MET A 2 -32.67 -0.49 27.65
CA MET A 2 -31.21 -0.65 27.73
C MET A 2 -30.63 -0.57 26.32
N ARG A 3 -30.07 0.57 25.96
CA ARG A 3 -29.26 0.72 24.76
C ARG A 3 -27.88 0.13 25.09
N PHE A 4 -27.76 -1.20 25.00
CA PHE A 4 -26.45 -1.83 24.86
C PHE A 4 -25.90 -1.42 23.49
N VAL A 5 -25.40 -0.19 23.39
CA VAL A 5 -24.43 0.11 22.35
C VAL A 5 -23.24 -0.74 22.73
N VAL A 6 -23.08 -1.87 22.05
CA VAL A 6 -21.80 -2.55 21.97
C VAL A 6 -20.87 -1.52 21.34
N THR A 7 -20.24 -0.68 22.16
CA THR A 7 -19.13 0.13 21.72
C THR A 7 -18.04 -0.89 21.40
N GLY A 8 -17.88 -1.18 20.11
CA GLY A 8 -16.82 -2.03 19.60
C GLY A 8 -15.49 -1.33 19.82
N GLU A 9 -15.06 -1.22 21.07
CA GLU A 9 -13.73 -0.76 21.41
C GLU A 9 -12.75 -1.81 20.92
N TRP A 10 -12.27 -1.58 19.70
CA TRP A 10 -11.45 -2.48 18.92
C TRP A 10 -10.14 -2.88 19.61
N THR A 11 -9.70 -2.08 20.57
CA THR A 11 -8.53 -2.34 21.43
C THR A 11 -8.86 -3.15 22.70
N GLN A 12 -10.10 -3.10 23.18
CA GLN A 12 -10.55 -3.83 24.37
C GLN A 12 -10.93 -5.28 24.07
N ASN A 13 -11.51 -5.54 22.88
CA ASN A 13 -11.84 -6.90 22.47
C ASN A 13 -10.58 -7.70 22.12
N ARG A 14 -10.26 -8.70 22.94
CA ARG A 14 -9.05 -9.54 22.78
C ARG A 14 -9.00 -10.29 21.45
N LEU A 15 -10.15 -10.78 20.96
CA LEU A 15 -10.22 -11.53 19.70
C LEU A 15 -10.02 -10.62 18.50
N LEU A 16 -10.71 -9.47 18.49
CA LEU A 16 -10.55 -8.47 17.42
C LEU A 16 -9.10 -7.96 17.36
N ARG A 17 -8.50 -7.68 18.52
CA ARG A 17 -7.08 -7.29 18.60
C ARG A 17 -6.16 -8.36 18.04
N LEU A 18 -6.41 -9.63 18.34
CA LEU A 18 -5.62 -10.74 17.82
C LEU A 18 -5.70 -10.83 16.29
N ILE A 19 -6.92 -10.69 15.74
CA ILE A 19 -7.14 -10.68 14.28
C ILE A 19 -6.37 -9.53 13.63
N ILE A 20 -6.45 -8.31 14.20
CA ILE A 20 -5.75 -7.14 13.67
C ILE A 20 -4.23 -7.33 13.74
N LEU A 21 -3.70 -7.90 14.82
CA LEU A 21 -2.26 -8.18 14.93
C LEU A 21 -1.79 -9.18 13.86
N TRP A 22 -2.55 -10.26 13.63
CA TRP A 22 -2.23 -11.20 12.54
C TRP A 22 -2.28 -10.51 11.17
N PHE A 23 -3.32 -9.72 10.92
CA PHE A 23 -3.41 -8.92 9.70
C PHE A 23 -2.20 -7.99 9.52
N LEU A 24 -1.74 -7.32 10.58
CA LEU A 24 -0.56 -6.45 10.54
C LEU A 24 0.75 -7.23 10.30
N ILE A 25 0.88 -8.45 10.82
CA ILE A 25 2.03 -9.33 10.53
C ILE A 25 2.07 -9.66 9.03
N TYR A 26 0.95 -10.10 8.46
CA TYR A 26 0.86 -10.36 7.02
C TYR A 26 1.06 -9.09 6.18
N SER A 27 0.53 -7.95 6.64
CA SER A 27 0.71 -6.65 6.00
C SER A 27 2.17 -6.21 5.96
N ALA A 28 2.89 -6.36 7.08
CA ALA A 28 4.31 -6.05 7.17
C ALA A 28 5.15 -7.01 6.32
N GLY A 29 4.78 -8.30 6.30
CA GLY A 29 5.39 -9.30 5.41
C GLY A 29 5.23 -8.92 3.94
N LEU A 30 4.01 -8.58 3.51
CA LEU A 30 3.72 -8.12 2.15
C LEU A 30 4.50 -6.84 1.80
N TRP A 31 4.50 -5.86 2.71
CA TRP A 31 5.24 -4.60 2.54
C TRP A 31 6.74 -4.84 2.34
N LEU A 32 7.32 -5.71 3.17
CA LEU A 32 8.74 -6.05 3.10
C LEU A 32 9.07 -6.83 1.83
N THR A 33 8.31 -7.86 1.49
CA THR A 33 8.56 -8.67 0.28
C THR A 33 8.37 -7.84 -0.98
N ASN A 34 7.37 -6.96 -1.02
CA ASN A 34 7.19 -6.03 -2.14
C ASN A 34 8.40 -5.08 -2.28
N THR A 35 8.94 -4.61 -1.15
CA THR A 35 10.16 -3.78 -1.13
C THR A 35 11.37 -4.54 -1.68
N LEU A 36 11.61 -5.75 -1.18
CA LEU A 36 12.74 -6.58 -1.61
C LEU A 36 12.63 -7.00 -3.08
N LEU A 37 11.42 -7.35 -3.54
CA LEU A 37 11.17 -7.71 -4.93
C LEU A 37 11.46 -6.55 -5.87
N PHE A 38 11.01 -5.33 -5.55
CA PHE A 38 11.29 -4.15 -6.35
C PHE A 38 12.80 -3.87 -6.44
N LEU A 39 13.50 -3.91 -5.30
CA LEU A 39 14.94 -3.66 -5.25
C LEU A 39 15.74 -4.71 -6.01
N ASN A 40 15.33 -5.98 -5.95
CA ASN A 40 16.03 -7.08 -6.62
C ASN A 40 15.74 -7.15 -8.13
N GLN A 41 14.52 -6.79 -8.56
CA GLN A 41 14.14 -6.84 -9.97
C GLN A 41 14.54 -5.59 -10.75
N MET A 42 14.39 -4.42 -10.13
CA MET A 42 14.54 -3.12 -10.78
C MET A 42 15.50 -2.20 -10.04
N GLY A 43 15.63 -2.27 -8.72
CA GLY A 43 16.39 -1.28 -7.97
C GLY A 43 15.80 0.13 -8.06
N LEU A 44 16.51 1.12 -7.50
CA LEU A 44 16.09 2.53 -7.50
C LEU A 44 16.79 3.38 -8.57
N ARG A 45 17.38 2.73 -9.59
CA ARG A 45 18.08 3.41 -10.68
C ARG A 45 17.19 3.50 -11.91
N TYR A 46 17.37 4.57 -12.67
CA TYR A 46 16.62 4.79 -13.90
C TYR A 46 16.87 3.69 -14.92
N GLU A 47 18.13 3.33 -15.18
CA GLU A 47 18.49 2.42 -16.27
C GLU A 47 17.91 1.03 -16.03
N SER A 48 17.88 0.58 -14.79
CA SER A 48 17.40 -0.75 -14.41
C SER A 48 15.88 -0.87 -14.49
N VAL A 49 15.13 0.19 -14.13
CA VAL A 49 13.68 0.24 -14.34
C VAL A 49 13.36 0.23 -15.84
N VAL A 50 14.09 1.02 -16.64
CA VAL A 50 13.91 1.04 -18.10
C VAL A 50 14.23 -0.32 -18.71
N ALA A 51 15.34 -0.95 -18.33
CA ALA A 51 15.74 -2.27 -18.78
C ALA A 51 14.69 -3.34 -18.41
N PHE A 52 14.11 -3.26 -17.22
CA PHE A 52 13.10 -4.20 -16.77
C PHE A 52 11.81 -4.16 -17.61
N TYR A 53 11.34 -2.96 -17.97
CA TYR A 53 10.10 -2.81 -18.73
C TYR A 53 10.33 -2.91 -20.24
N ARG A 54 11.34 -2.22 -20.78
CA ARG A 54 11.60 -2.10 -22.22
C ARG A 54 12.63 -3.09 -22.75
N GLY A 55 13.22 -3.92 -21.89
CA GLY A 55 14.28 -4.85 -22.25
C GLY A 55 15.64 -4.17 -22.32
N SER A 56 16.68 -4.99 -22.46
CA SER A 56 18.06 -4.55 -22.61
C SER A 56 18.84 -5.62 -23.36
N GLU A 57 19.43 -5.25 -24.50
CA GLU A 57 20.28 -6.15 -25.29
C GLU A 57 21.55 -6.53 -24.53
N THR A 58 22.14 -5.59 -23.78
CA THR A 58 23.37 -5.82 -23.01
C THR A 58 23.18 -6.80 -21.86
N GLN A 59 21.95 -6.93 -21.37
CA GLN A 59 21.57 -7.86 -20.31
C GLN A 59 20.75 -9.05 -20.82
N TYR A 60 20.58 -9.17 -22.15
CA TYR A 60 19.74 -10.19 -22.80
C TYR A 60 18.31 -10.27 -22.24
N LEU A 61 17.74 -9.12 -21.87
CA LEU A 61 16.40 -9.00 -21.32
C LEU A 61 15.41 -8.63 -22.41
N LEU A 62 14.35 -9.43 -22.53
CA LEU A 62 13.23 -9.12 -23.40
C LEU A 62 12.31 -8.05 -22.78
N PRO A 63 11.75 -7.14 -23.58
CA PRO A 63 10.71 -6.23 -23.11
C PRO A 63 9.52 -6.99 -22.56
N ARG A 64 8.86 -6.44 -21.53
CA ARG A 64 7.63 -7.01 -21.00
C ARG A 64 6.53 -6.98 -22.06
N SER A 65 5.83 -8.10 -22.20
CA SER A 65 4.69 -8.21 -23.12
C SER A 65 3.44 -7.57 -22.52
N TYR A 66 2.53 -7.15 -23.40
CA TYR A 66 1.22 -6.61 -22.99
C TYR A 66 0.46 -7.59 -22.08
N LYS A 67 0.44 -8.88 -22.44
CA LYS A 67 -0.24 -9.93 -21.67
C LYS A 67 0.28 -10.02 -20.23
N VAL A 68 1.61 -10.00 -20.05
CA VAL A 68 2.22 -10.07 -18.71
C VAL A 68 1.85 -8.84 -17.88
N LEU A 69 1.89 -7.64 -18.47
CA LEU A 69 1.48 -6.43 -17.75
C LEU A 69 0.00 -6.45 -17.39
N LEU A 70 -0.87 -6.93 -18.29
CA LEU A 70 -2.30 -7.05 -18.02
C LEU A 70 -2.60 -8.05 -16.90
N GLU A 71 -1.92 -9.19 -16.88
CA GLU A 71 -2.05 -10.18 -15.80
C GLU A 71 -1.63 -9.59 -14.45
N ILE A 72 -0.47 -8.91 -14.40
CA ILE A 72 0.00 -8.24 -13.18
C ILE A 72 -1.03 -7.21 -12.71
N SER A 73 -1.47 -6.30 -13.59
CA SER A 73 -2.44 -5.27 -13.24
C SER A 73 -3.77 -5.84 -12.77
N HIS A 74 -4.27 -6.89 -13.41
CA HIS A 74 -5.54 -7.52 -13.02
C HIS A 74 -5.51 -7.99 -11.56
N PHE A 75 -4.45 -8.70 -11.17
CA PHE A 75 -4.30 -9.18 -9.80
C PHE A 75 -3.96 -8.06 -8.83
N HIS A 76 -3.07 -7.14 -9.20
CA HIS A 76 -2.66 -6.02 -8.34
C HIS A 76 -3.81 -5.07 -8.03
N LEU A 77 -4.63 -4.70 -9.02
CA LEU A 77 -5.73 -3.76 -8.80
C LEU A 77 -6.72 -4.28 -7.75
N LEU A 78 -7.07 -5.56 -7.82
CA LEU A 78 -7.96 -6.19 -6.84
C LEU A 78 -7.26 -6.34 -5.48
N ALA A 79 -6.05 -6.91 -5.46
CA ALA A 79 -5.32 -7.18 -4.23
C ALA A 79 -4.99 -5.90 -3.46
N MET A 80 -4.42 -4.89 -4.13
CA MET A 80 -4.14 -3.59 -3.53
C MET A 80 -5.42 -2.85 -3.14
N GLY A 81 -6.48 -2.94 -3.95
CA GLY A 81 -7.77 -2.33 -3.64
C GLY A 81 -8.31 -2.79 -2.29
N ILE A 82 -8.40 -4.12 -2.09
CA ILE A 82 -8.90 -4.70 -0.83
C ILE A 82 -7.91 -4.44 0.33
N PHE A 83 -6.61 -4.57 0.07
CA PHE A 83 -5.58 -4.40 1.10
C PHE A 83 -5.53 -2.96 1.63
N ILE A 84 -5.47 -1.97 0.75
CA ILE A 84 -5.43 -0.55 1.10
C ILE A 84 -6.77 -0.12 1.71
N LEU A 85 -7.91 -0.62 1.21
CA LEU A 85 -9.21 -0.39 1.84
C LEU A 85 -9.22 -0.87 3.29
N THR A 86 -8.70 -2.06 3.55
CA THR A 86 -8.67 -2.64 4.90
C THR A 86 -7.78 -1.82 5.83
N LEU A 87 -6.55 -1.46 5.41
CA LEU A 87 -5.67 -0.60 6.21
C LEU A 87 -6.26 0.80 6.45
N SER A 88 -6.81 1.42 5.41
CA SER A 88 -7.43 2.74 5.47
C SER A 88 -8.62 2.76 6.41
N HIS A 89 -9.44 1.70 6.38
CA HIS A 89 -10.57 1.53 7.29
C HIS A 89 -10.10 1.42 8.75
N LEU A 90 -9.04 0.64 9.02
CA LEU A 90 -8.48 0.52 10.37
C LEU A 90 -7.94 1.86 10.91
N VAL A 91 -7.41 2.72 10.04
CA VAL A 91 -6.90 4.04 10.43
C VAL A 91 -8.00 5.01 10.88
N LEU A 92 -9.27 4.79 10.51
CA LEU A 92 -10.39 5.60 11.02
C LEU A 92 -10.53 5.49 12.55
N PHE A 93 -10.11 4.36 13.13
CA PHE A 93 -10.18 4.12 14.58
C PHE A 93 -8.94 4.62 15.34
N VAL A 94 -7.90 5.05 14.61
CA VAL A 94 -6.66 5.58 15.19
C VAL A 94 -6.89 7.06 15.59
N PRO A 95 -6.36 7.53 16.74
CA PRO A 95 -6.49 8.92 17.19
C PRO A 95 -5.56 9.87 16.42
N LEU A 96 -5.70 9.90 15.10
CA LEU A 96 -5.09 10.91 14.22
C LEU A 96 -6.10 12.03 13.94
N THR A 97 -5.61 13.22 13.61
CA THR A 97 -6.49 14.31 13.18
C THR A 97 -7.21 13.95 11.88
N PRO A 98 -8.45 14.42 11.66
CA PRO A 98 -9.22 14.12 10.45
C PRO A 98 -8.46 14.44 9.15
N ARG A 99 -7.73 15.57 9.15
CA ARG A 99 -6.92 16.01 8.00
C ARG A 99 -5.80 15.02 7.66
N VAL A 100 -5.13 14.46 8.67
CA VAL A 100 -4.07 13.45 8.44
C VAL A 100 -4.66 12.16 7.90
N LYS A 101 -5.78 11.69 8.47
CA LYS A 101 -6.51 10.51 7.96
C LYS A 101 -6.89 10.70 6.50
N TYR A 102 -7.50 11.84 6.17
CA TYR A 102 -7.91 12.19 4.80
C TYR A 102 -6.75 12.09 3.81
N TRP A 103 -5.63 12.77 4.08
CA TRP A 103 -4.49 12.77 3.18
C TRP A 103 -3.81 11.41 3.09
N LEU A 104 -3.66 10.70 4.21
CA LEU A 104 -3.01 9.40 4.22
C LEU A 104 -3.78 8.36 3.38
N ILE A 105 -5.11 8.37 3.48
CA ILE A 105 -5.99 7.52 2.66
C ILE A 105 -5.83 7.88 1.18
N HIS A 106 -6.01 9.15 0.81
CA HIS A 106 -5.95 9.59 -0.58
C HIS A 106 -4.58 9.32 -1.21
N LEU A 107 -3.50 9.67 -0.50
CA LEU A 107 -2.14 9.46 -1.00
C LEU A 107 -1.86 7.97 -1.23
N THR A 108 -2.30 7.08 -0.34
CA THR A 108 -2.07 5.63 -0.50
C THR A 108 -2.81 5.06 -1.71
N PHE A 109 -4.08 5.44 -1.91
CA PHE A 109 -4.85 4.98 -3.08
C PHE A 109 -4.26 5.53 -4.38
N LEU A 110 -3.96 6.83 -4.42
CA LEU A 110 -3.39 7.46 -5.62
C LEU A 110 -2.00 6.92 -5.93
N SER A 111 -1.16 6.66 -4.92
CA SER A 111 0.17 6.07 -5.14
C SER A 111 0.08 4.65 -5.66
N ALA A 112 -0.89 3.84 -5.22
CA ALA A 112 -1.07 2.48 -5.70
C ALA A 112 -1.48 2.45 -7.17
N ILE A 113 -2.46 3.28 -7.56
CA ILE A 113 -2.88 3.41 -8.96
C ILE A 113 -1.72 3.94 -9.81
N SER A 114 -1.01 4.94 -9.31
CA SER A 114 0.14 5.54 -9.99
C SER A 114 1.27 4.54 -10.21
N ASP A 115 1.55 3.71 -9.21
CA ASP A 115 2.60 2.69 -9.29
C ASP A 115 2.28 1.66 -10.38
N GLU A 116 1.03 1.20 -10.44
CA GLU A 116 0.60 0.24 -11.48
C GLU A 116 0.61 0.90 -12.87
N ALA A 117 0.06 2.12 -12.99
CA ALA A 117 0.04 2.88 -14.24
C ALA A 117 1.45 3.19 -14.77
N ALA A 118 2.41 3.45 -13.89
CA ALA A 118 3.77 3.81 -14.28
C ALA A 118 4.49 2.69 -15.05
N GLY A 119 4.17 1.42 -14.79
CA GLY A 119 4.69 0.30 -15.58
C GLY A 119 4.24 0.34 -17.04
N TRP A 120 2.95 0.63 -17.26
CA TRP A 120 2.37 0.82 -18.59
C TRP A 120 2.99 2.01 -19.33
N LEU A 121 3.09 3.16 -18.64
CA LEU A 121 3.65 4.38 -19.20
C LEU A 121 5.13 4.21 -19.60
N THR A 122 5.92 3.55 -18.75
CA THR A 122 7.34 3.27 -19.04
C THR A 122 7.49 2.36 -20.26
N ARG A 123 6.62 1.34 -20.37
CA ARG A 123 6.66 0.38 -21.47
C ARG A 123 6.19 0.95 -22.80
N PHE A 124 5.08 1.66 -22.82
CA PHE A 124 4.35 1.99 -24.05
C PHE A 124 4.38 3.48 -24.41
N VAL A 125 4.65 4.37 -23.47
CA VAL A 125 4.64 5.82 -23.72
C VAL A 125 6.07 6.36 -23.83
N HIS A 126 6.82 6.38 -22.73
CA HIS A 126 8.17 6.97 -22.73
C HIS A 126 9.04 6.42 -21.59
N PRO A 127 10.36 6.17 -21.79
CA PRO A 127 11.22 5.64 -20.74
C PRO A 127 11.41 6.60 -19.56
N LEU A 128 11.19 7.92 -19.71
CA LEU A 128 11.25 8.87 -18.59
C LEU A 128 10.23 8.59 -17.47
N PHE A 129 9.15 7.87 -17.78
CA PHE A 129 8.20 7.42 -16.75
C PHE A 129 8.81 6.42 -15.76
N ALA A 130 10.04 5.93 -15.97
CA ALA A 130 10.78 5.19 -14.97
C ALA A 130 11.01 5.99 -13.68
N TYR A 131 11.27 7.31 -13.76
CA TYR A 131 11.36 8.16 -12.56
C TYR A 131 10.01 8.25 -11.85
N TYR A 132 8.92 8.35 -12.63
CA TYR A 132 7.56 8.35 -12.09
C TYR A 132 7.23 7.03 -11.38
N LYS A 133 7.65 5.88 -11.94
CA LYS A 133 7.53 4.56 -11.31
C LYS A 133 8.24 4.51 -9.97
N ILE A 134 9.50 4.96 -9.90
CA ILE A 134 10.27 4.98 -8.65
C ILE A 134 9.57 5.88 -7.61
N GLY A 135 9.16 7.08 -8.01
CA GLY A 135 8.46 8.01 -7.12
C GLY A 135 7.14 7.45 -6.59
N ALA A 136 6.31 6.86 -7.47
CA ALA A 136 5.05 6.24 -7.10
C ALA A 136 5.25 5.05 -6.15
N PHE A 137 6.25 4.21 -6.42
CA PHE A 137 6.63 3.10 -5.56
C PHE A 137 7.06 3.56 -4.16
N VAL A 138 7.98 4.53 -4.09
CA VAL A 138 8.48 5.06 -2.80
C VAL A 138 7.34 5.71 -2.02
N LEU A 139 6.48 6.48 -2.68
CA LEU A 139 5.31 7.08 -2.04
C LEU A 139 4.38 6.00 -1.48
N LEU A 140 4.04 4.98 -2.28
CA LEU A 140 3.18 3.87 -1.87
C LEU A 140 3.75 3.10 -0.68
N GLN A 141 5.03 2.75 -0.74
CA GLN A 141 5.71 2.05 0.35
C GLN A 141 5.73 2.89 1.63
N THR A 142 5.98 4.19 1.50
CA THR A 142 6.00 5.11 2.65
C THR A 142 4.62 5.23 3.28
N THR A 143 3.57 5.49 2.50
CA THR A 143 2.23 5.65 3.05
C THR A 143 1.69 4.35 3.62
N MET A 144 1.96 3.20 2.98
CA MET A 144 1.65 1.88 3.55
C MET A 144 2.38 1.63 4.87
N ALA A 145 3.67 1.93 4.96
CA ALA A 145 4.42 1.81 6.22
C ALA A 145 3.79 2.67 7.32
N VAL A 146 3.44 3.92 7.00
CA VAL A 146 2.78 4.83 7.94
C VAL A 146 1.43 4.28 8.40
N LEU A 147 0.59 3.76 7.50
CA LEU A 147 -0.68 3.11 7.86
C LEU A 147 -0.46 1.92 8.81
N ILE A 148 0.46 1.01 8.46
CA ILE A 148 0.78 -0.18 9.26
C ILE A 148 1.28 0.21 10.65
N ILE A 149 2.22 1.16 10.72
CA ILE A 149 2.79 1.63 11.99
C ILE A 149 1.74 2.35 12.83
N ALA A 150 0.91 3.21 12.23
CA ALA A 150 -0.14 3.94 12.95
C ALA A 150 -1.15 2.98 13.59
N VAL A 151 -1.62 1.98 12.85
CA VAL A 151 -2.55 0.97 13.38
C VAL A 151 -1.86 0.12 14.45
N LEU A 152 -0.61 -0.31 14.22
CA LEU A 152 0.16 -1.09 15.20
C LEU A 152 0.32 -0.34 16.52
N LEU A 153 0.72 0.94 16.47
CA LEU A 153 0.89 1.78 17.65
C LEU A 153 -0.43 1.99 18.38
N ALA A 154 -1.53 2.25 17.66
CA ALA A 154 -2.84 2.40 18.28
C ALA A 154 -3.30 1.12 19.01
N VAL A 155 -3.07 -0.05 18.42
CA VAL A 155 -3.36 -1.34 19.06
C VAL A 155 -2.48 -1.58 20.29
N ARG A 156 -1.18 -1.30 20.19
CA ARG A 156 -0.21 -1.53 21.28
C ARG A 156 -0.43 -0.59 22.46
N LEU A 157 -0.71 0.67 22.19
CA LEU A 157 -0.97 1.70 23.19
C LEU A 157 -2.41 1.66 23.72
N LYS A 158 -3.25 0.75 23.21
CA LYS A 158 -4.69 0.65 23.52
C LYS A 158 -5.38 2.00 23.40
N ALA A 159 -5.08 2.72 22.32
CA ALA A 159 -5.65 4.03 22.07
C ALA A 159 -7.19 3.96 22.09
N ARG A 160 -7.82 5.00 22.64
CA ARG A 160 -9.27 5.15 22.57
C ARG A 160 -9.68 5.34 21.11
N SER A 161 -10.79 4.70 20.72
CA SER A 161 -11.33 4.86 19.36
C SER A 161 -11.70 6.32 19.09
N ALA A 162 -11.17 6.90 18.02
CA ALA A 162 -11.50 8.25 17.57
C ALA A 162 -12.67 8.28 16.57
N TYR A 163 -13.30 7.14 16.30
CA TYR A 163 -14.33 7.00 15.25
C TYR A 163 -15.54 7.93 15.43
N THR A 164 -15.87 8.28 16.67
CA THR A 164 -17.03 9.14 17.00
C THR A 164 -16.70 10.63 17.07
N GLU A 165 -15.43 11.03 16.92
CA GLU A 165 -14.98 12.42 17.07
C GLU A 165 -14.83 13.16 15.73
N ASP A 166 -15.02 12.47 14.61
CA ASP A 166 -14.85 13.01 13.25
C ASP A 166 -16.15 13.55 12.62
N VAL A 167 -17.20 13.84 13.42
CA VAL A 167 -18.46 14.50 12.98
C VAL A 167 -18.45 15.98 13.32
#